data_AF-A0ABD2G4D2-F1
#
_entry.id   AF-A0ABD2G4D2-F1
#
_cell.length_a   1.000
_cell.length_b   1.000
_cell.length_c   1.000
_cell.angle_alpha   90.00
_cell.angle_beta   90.00
_cell.angle_gamma   90.00
#
_symmetry.space_group_name_H-M   'P 1'
#
loop_
_entity.id
_entity.type
_entity.pdbx_description
1 polymer ?
#
loop_
_entity_poly.entity_id
_entity_poly.type
_entity_poly.pdbx_seq_one_letter_code
_entity_poly.pdbx_strand_id
1 'polypeptide(L)' 'MTSQSAKVLFSLDAEAVGSLKDGANFKKNPEDGKCYIIYKDKSINVLKACKNQCKHQGGLFIKDIEDLDGR' A
#
# COMPACT_ATOMS: atom_id res chain seq x y z
N MET A 1 14.87 -20.92 20.40
CA MET A 1 13.74 -20.57 19.51
C MET A 1 13.54 -19.06 19.59
N THR A 2 13.71 -18.32 18.50
CA THR A 2 13.39 -16.88 18.46
C THR A 2 11.89 -16.71 18.55
N SER A 3 11.42 -15.92 19.53
CA SER A 3 9.99 -15.65 19.72
C SER A 3 9.42 -14.93 18.50
N GLN A 4 8.34 -15.46 17.92
CA GLN A 4 7.62 -14.81 16.84
C GLN A 4 6.65 -13.79 17.43
N SER A 5 6.62 -12.58 16.86
CA SER A 5 5.69 -11.52 17.27
C SER A 5 5.01 -10.91 16.04
N ALA A 6 3.78 -10.44 16.23
CA ALA A 6 3.01 -9.74 15.22
C ALA A 6 2.79 -8.29 15.66
N LYS A 7 2.87 -7.36 14.69
CA LYS A 7 2.60 -5.94 14.89
C LYS A 7 1.67 -5.45 13.78
N VAL A 8 0.64 -4.69 14.16
CA VAL A 8 -0.17 -3.94 13.20
C VAL A 8 0.71 -2.81 12.65
N LEU A 9 0.91 -2.81 11.34
CA LEU A 9 1.78 -1.83 10.66
C LEU A 9 1.01 -0.65 10.10
N PHE A 10 -0.29 -0.83 9.83
CA PHE A 10 -1.15 0.19 9.25
C PHE A 10 -2.61 -0.21 9.45
N SER A 11 -3.46 0.74 9.82
CA SER A 11 -4.90 0.58 9.97
C SER A 11 -5.63 1.68 9.20
N LEU A 12 -6.78 1.32 8.62
CA LEU A 12 -7.69 2.26 7.97
C LEU A 12 -9.07 2.07 8.57
N ASP A 13 -9.71 3.16 8.95
CA ASP A 13 -11.12 3.17 9.31
C ASP A 13 -12.01 3.19 8.05
N ALA A 14 -13.33 3.10 8.25
CA ALA A 14 -14.30 3.03 7.16
C ALA A 14 -14.29 4.25 6.23
N GLU A 15 -14.10 5.46 6.76
CA GLU A 15 -14.01 6.70 5.97
C GLU A 15 -12.73 6.69 5.14
N ALA A 16 -11.62 6.29 5.74
CA ALA A 16 -10.34 6.20 5.05
C ALA A 16 -10.36 5.13 3.95
N VAL A 17 -11.02 3.98 4.17
CA VAL A 17 -11.27 2.95 3.13
C VAL A 17 -12.22 3.46 2.05
N GLY A 18 -13.27 4.21 2.44
CA GLY A 18 -14.22 4.84 1.52
C GLY A 18 -13.53 5.77 0.53
N SER A 19 -12.55 6.54 1.02
CA SER A 19 -11.76 7.52 0.26
C SER A 19 -10.68 6.93 -0.64
N LEU A 20 -10.44 5.61 -0.60
CA LEU A 20 -9.50 4.95 -1.51
C LEU A 20 -10.03 4.96 -2.96
N LYS A 21 -9.17 5.31 -3.90
CA LYS A 21 -9.46 5.14 -5.33
C LYS A 21 -9.50 3.66 -5.68
N ASP A 22 -10.24 3.33 -6.74
CA ASP A 22 -10.15 2.02 -7.37
C ASP A 22 -8.73 1.81 -7.95
N GLY A 23 -8.20 0.60 -7.87
CA GLY A 23 -6.81 0.28 -8.15
C GLY A 23 -5.85 0.53 -6.98
N ALA A 24 -4.59 0.85 -7.29
CA ALA A 24 -3.49 0.93 -6.32
C ALA A 24 -3.39 2.29 -5.61
N ASN A 25 -3.41 2.27 -4.27
CA ASN A 25 -3.26 3.42 -3.39
C ASN A 25 -1.95 3.31 -2.61
N PHE A 26 -1.13 4.36 -2.62
CA PHE A 26 0.12 4.40 -1.87
C PHE A 26 -0.10 5.13 -0.55
N LYS A 27 0.25 4.49 0.57
CA LYS A 27 0.12 5.06 1.91
C LYS A 27 1.43 4.92 2.66
N LYS A 28 1.89 6.02 3.26
CA LYS A 28 3.07 6.03 4.12
C LYS A 28 2.60 5.94 5.57
N ASN A 29 3.15 5.00 6.33
CA ASN A 29 2.92 4.95 7.77
C ASN A 29 3.76 6.05 8.44
N PRO A 30 3.16 7.01 9.15
CA PRO A 30 3.92 8.06 9.82
C PRO A 30 4.84 7.55 10.94
N GLU A 31 4.48 6.44 11.60
CA GLU A 31 5.25 5.94 12.76
C GLU A 31 6.60 5.32 12.38
N ASP A 32 6.65 4.60 11.27
CA ASP A 32 7.83 3.80 10.86
C ASP A 32 8.40 4.26 9.51
N GLY A 33 7.77 5.27 8.88
CA GLY A 33 8.21 5.86 7.61
C GLY A 33 8.06 4.95 6.39
N LYS A 34 7.67 3.68 6.58
CA LYS A 34 7.50 2.70 5.50
C LYS A 34 6.26 2.98 4.66
N CYS A 35 6.37 2.65 3.38
CA CYS A 35 5.29 2.77 2.42
C CYS A 35 4.59 1.41 2.20
N TYR A 36 3.29 1.46 2.00
CA TYR A 36 2.42 0.33 1.73
C TYR A 36 1.58 0.61 0.49
N ILE A 37 1.26 -0.45 -0.23
CA ILE A 37 0.34 -0.42 -1.37
C ILE A 37 -0.96 -1.05 -0.92
N ILE A 38 -2.07 -0.35 -1.15
CA ILE A 38 -3.43 -0.81 -0.86
C ILE A 38 -4.17 -0.85 -2.17
N TYR A 39 -4.52 -2.05 -2.62
CA TYR A 39 -5.28 -2.26 -3.84
C TYR A 39 -6.76 -2.43 -3.49
N LYS A 40 -7.62 -1.64 -4.11
CA LYS A 40 -9.07 -1.72 -3.96
C LYS A 40 -9.70 -2.01 -5.33
N ASP A 41 -10.55 -3.02 -5.37
CA ASP A 41 -11.37 -3.32 -6.54
C ASP A 41 -12.83 -3.32 -6.13
N LYS A 42 -13.56 -2.31 -6.58
CA LYS A 42 -14.98 -2.16 -6.26
C LYS A 42 -15.85 -3.18 -6.99
N SER A 43 -15.45 -3.61 -8.18
CA SER A 43 -16.24 -4.54 -9.01
C SER A 43 -16.35 -5.92 -8.38
N ILE A 44 -15.28 -6.40 -7.75
CA ILE A 44 -15.25 -7.69 -7.06
C ILE A 44 -15.21 -7.55 -5.52
N ASN A 45 -15.38 -6.33 -4.99
CA ASN A 45 -15.34 -6.02 -3.56
C ASN A 45 -14.11 -6.59 -2.85
N VAL A 46 -12.92 -6.33 -3.41
CA VAL A 46 -11.64 -6.83 -2.89
C VAL A 46 -10.79 -5.68 -2.36
N LEU A 47 -10.19 -5.90 -1.20
CA LEU A 47 -9.15 -5.05 -0.62
C LEU A 47 -7.91 -5.90 -0.34
N LYS A 48 -6.75 -5.48 -0.85
CA LYS A 48 -5.46 -6.15 -0.64
C LYS A 48 -4.42 -5.13 -0.19
N ALA A 49 -3.46 -5.56 0.62
CA ALA A 49 -2.36 -4.71 1.06
C ALA A 49 -1.02 -5.44 1.02
N CYS A 50 0.04 -4.73 0.65
CA CYS A 50 1.41 -5.23 0.73
C CYS A 50 2.40 -4.12 1.08
N LYS A 51 3.61 -4.51 1.51
CA LYS A 51 4.72 -3.56 1.65
C LYS A 51 5.08 -3.05 0.27
N ASN A 52 5.37 -1.76 0.18
CA ASN A 52 5.85 -1.14 -1.04
C ASN A 52 7.33 -1.45 -1.26
N GLN A 53 7.70 -2.71 -1.46
CA GLN A 53 9.08 -3.13 -1.66
C GLN A 53 9.12 -4.15 -2.81
N CYS A 54 9.76 -3.78 -3.91
CA CYS A 54 9.96 -4.68 -5.03
C CYS A 54 10.85 -5.86 -4.60
N LYS A 55 10.40 -7.09 -4.87
CA LYS A 55 11.15 -8.30 -4.52
C LYS A 55 12.45 -8.45 -5.32
N HIS A 56 12.55 -7.81 -6.50
CA HIS A 56 13.70 -7.97 -7.39
C HIS A 56 14.87 -7.07 -7.02
N GLN A 57 14.63 -5.79 -6.74
CA GLN A 57 15.71 -4.82 -6.49
C GLN A 57 15.60 -4.11 -5.13
N GLY A 58 14.56 -4.40 -4.33
CA GLY A 58 14.33 -3.72 -3.04
C GLY A 58 13.89 -2.26 -3.17
N GLY A 59 13.77 -1.73 -4.39
CA GLY A 59 13.24 -0.40 -4.66
C GLY A 59 11.79 -0.25 -4.20
N LEU A 60 11.41 0.96 -3.79
CA LEU A 60 10.02 1.31 -3.55
C LEU A 60 9.33 1.44 -4.92
N PHE A 61 8.08 0.98 -5.06
CA PHE A 61 7.21 1.51 -6.11
C PHE A 61 6.85 2.93 -5.69
N ILE A 62 7.78 3.85 -5.92
CA ILE A 62 7.44 5.26 -6.00
C ILE A 62 6.58 5.34 -7.26
N LYS A 63 5.43 5.98 -7.20
CA LYS A 63 4.58 6.17 -8.38
C LYS A 63 5.51 6.74 -9.47
N ASP A 64 5.87 5.90 -10.44
CA ASP A 64 6.93 6.23 -11.35
C ASP A 64 6.48 7.47 -12.12
N ILE A 65 7.43 8.38 -12.29
CA ILE A 65 7.29 9.60 -13.07
C ILE A 65 6.82 9.32 -14.51
N GLU A 66 6.88 8.06 -14.94
CA GLU A 66 6.40 7.55 -16.23
C GLU A 66 4.86 7.46 -16.35
N ASP A 67 4.09 7.42 -15.25
CA ASP A 67 2.61 7.50 -15.31
C ASP A 67 2.11 8.96 -15.46
N LEU A 68 3.02 9.93 -15.37
CA LEU A 68 2.72 11.36 -15.53
C LEU A 68 2.94 11.88 -16.95
N ASP A 69 3.56 11.12 -17.86
CA ASP A 69 3.55 11.44 -19.30
C ASP A 69 2.27 10.90 -19.94
N GLY A 70 1.14 11.50 -19.53
CA GLY A 70 -0.15 11.34 -20.19
C GLY A 70 -0.17 12.09 -21.52
N ARG A 71 0.69 11.70 -22.45
CA ARG A 71 0.60 12.12 -23.85
C ARG A 71 -0.16 11.11 -24.70
#